data_AF-A0A1H8QIX5-F1
#
_entry.id   AF-A0A1H8QIX5-F1
#
_cell.length_a   1.000
_cell.length_b   1.000
_cell.length_c   1.000
_cell.angle_alpha   90.00
_cell.angle_beta   90.00
_cell.angle_gamma   90.00
#
_symmetry.space_group_name_H-M   'P 1'
#
loop_
_entity.id
_entity.type
_entity.pdbx_description
1 polymer ?
#
loop_
_entity_poly.entity_id
_entity_poly.type
_entity_poly.pdbx_seq_one_letter_code
_entity_poly.pdbx_strand_id
1 'polypeptide(L)'
;MENIIGPIGLDQRDTNPDNQYKVVDAYETTRYMDLAKLTHEWYKAGYINKDATTPGIDIWKKFQAKTAFAAIGTDLEIVKDMKIGEPSLMANKSTQLGMDIIQVPLNIDRLHTSKLSATLQAISQTSKDPARAMMLLNLFYKDKNLLTLFNYGVEGTHYVLNNDQIDVPAGKTKDNVGFFHDNQWQLGNQMLDYTRVGEDPNKYLNYEQFNEQVKSQSSPLIGFVFDSEPVKNELIAVSKVQSTFDPGFQSGQLDPEKELPKMIDKLKSAGLDKIIAEAQKQVDAWRAANGK
;
A
#
# COMPACT_ATOMS: atom_id res chain seq x y z
N MET A 1 -0.55 -10.98 -7.96
CA MET A 1 -0.07 -10.26 -9.15
C MET A 1 0.82 -9.14 -8.68
N GLU A 2 2.03 -9.03 -9.21
CA GLU A 2 2.82 -7.81 -9.10
C GLU A 2 2.45 -6.90 -10.27
N ASN A 3 1.86 -5.75 -9.98
CA ASN A 3 1.37 -4.82 -10.99
C ASN A 3 2.53 -4.04 -11.64
N ILE A 4 2.55 -3.96 -12.96
CA ILE A 4 3.42 -3.07 -13.73
C ILE A 4 2.69 -1.76 -14.04
N ILE A 5 1.53 -1.85 -14.69
CA ILE A 5 0.67 -0.72 -15.02
C ILE A 5 -0.76 -1.21 -15.30
N GLY A 6 -1.78 -0.44 -14.92
CA GLY A 6 -3.18 -0.83 -15.19
C GLY A 6 -3.50 -2.21 -14.60
N PRO A 7 -4.10 -3.15 -15.36
CA PRO A 7 -4.35 -4.50 -14.88
C PRO A 7 -3.24 -5.52 -15.18
N ILE A 8 -2.12 -5.09 -15.78
CA ILE A 8 -1.08 -6.02 -16.24
C ILE A 8 0.08 -6.14 -15.26
N GLY A 9 0.71 -7.31 -15.23
CA GLY A 9 1.76 -7.58 -14.27
C GLY A 9 2.38 -8.96 -14.40
N LEU A 10 3.17 -9.33 -13.38
CA LEU A 10 3.73 -10.67 -13.25
C LEU A 10 2.93 -11.51 -12.25
N ASP A 11 2.49 -12.72 -12.64
CA ASP A 11 1.87 -13.62 -11.69
C ASP A 11 2.93 -14.29 -10.82
N GLN A 12 3.24 -13.67 -9.69
CA GLN A 12 4.23 -14.15 -8.72
C GLN A 12 3.92 -15.51 -8.07
N ARG A 13 2.78 -16.12 -8.39
CA ARG A 13 2.40 -17.47 -7.94
C ARG A 13 2.61 -18.52 -9.04
N ASP A 14 2.86 -18.10 -10.26
CA ASP A 14 3.32 -19.00 -11.31
C ASP A 14 4.74 -19.44 -10.97
N THR A 15 4.90 -20.73 -10.69
CA THR A 15 6.19 -21.34 -10.32
C THR A 15 6.98 -21.79 -11.54
N ASN A 16 6.44 -21.66 -12.75
CA ASN A 16 7.18 -21.94 -13.96
C ASN A 16 8.31 -20.90 -14.16
N PRO A 17 9.59 -21.30 -14.15
CA PRO A 17 10.70 -20.39 -14.36
C PRO A 17 10.61 -19.60 -15.67
N ASP A 18 10.04 -20.19 -16.72
CA ASP A 18 9.87 -19.54 -18.04
C ASP A 18 8.86 -18.39 -18.01
N ASN A 19 7.97 -18.37 -17.01
CA ASN A 19 6.95 -17.34 -16.84
C ASN A 19 7.35 -16.25 -15.84
N GLN A 20 8.55 -16.32 -15.24
CA GLN A 20 8.98 -15.39 -14.19
C GLN A 20 8.90 -13.91 -14.61
N TYR A 21 9.11 -13.62 -15.90
CA TYR A 21 9.07 -12.26 -16.47
C TYR A 21 7.97 -12.08 -17.52
N LYS A 22 7.02 -13.01 -17.57
CA LYS A 22 5.91 -12.94 -18.50
C LYS A 22 4.87 -11.96 -17.99
N VAL A 23 4.64 -10.91 -18.77
CA VAL A 23 3.59 -9.93 -18.51
C VAL A 23 2.25 -10.53 -18.93
N VAL A 24 1.29 -10.51 -18.00
CA VAL A 24 -0.05 -11.08 -18.18
C VAL A 24 -1.13 -10.11 -17.72
N ASP A 25 -2.36 -10.30 -18.20
CA ASP A 25 -3.56 -9.64 -17.65
C ASP A 25 -3.99 -10.30 -16.34
N ALA A 26 -4.14 -9.52 -15.27
CA ALA A 26 -4.63 -10.02 -13.98
C ALA A 26 -6.03 -10.64 -14.07
N TYR A 27 -6.90 -10.09 -14.92
CA TYR A 27 -8.29 -10.54 -15.06
C TYR A 27 -8.41 -11.92 -15.73
N GLU A 28 -7.41 -12.33 -16.52
CA GLU A 28 -7.36 -13.65 -17.15
C GLU A 28 -6.76 -14.73 -16.23
N THR A 29 -6.24 -14.37 -15.06
CA THR A 29 -5.70 -15.36 -14.12
C THR A 29 -6.82 -16.17 -13.45
N THR A 30 -6.61 -17.47 -13.27
CA THR A 30 -7.54 -18.34 -12.51
C THR A 30 -7.84 -17.78 -11.12
N ARG A 31 -6.82 -17.20 -10.47
CA ARG A 31 -6.98 -16.57 -9.16
C ARG A 31 -7.99 -15.44 -9.15
N TYR A 32 -7.97 -14.59 -10.17
CA TYR A 32 -8.90 -13.47 -10.20
C TYR A 32 -10.33 -13.99 -10.28
N MET A 33 -10.58 -14.97 -11.15
CA MET A 33 -11.88 -15.65 -11.22
C MET A 33 -12.28 -16.26 -9.86
N ASP A 34 -11.38 -17.00 -9.20
CA ASP A 34 -11.67 -17.62 -7.90
C ASP A 34 -12.00 -16.58 -6.81
N LEU A 35 -11.26 -15.47 -6.78
CA LEU A 35 -11.52 -14.36 -5.86
C LEU A 35 -12.85 -13.69 -6.16
N ALA A 36 -13.14 -13.39 -7.43
CA ALA A 36 -14.38 -12.75 -7.82
C ALA A 36 -15.59 -13.64 -7.51
N LYS A 37 -15.46 -14.96 -7.66
CA LYS A 37 -16.47 -15.95 -7.26
C LYS A 37 -16.69 -15.93 -5.75
N LEU A 38 -15.62 -15.99 -4.95
CA LEU A 38 -15.71 -15.94 -3.50
C LEU A 38 -16.36 -14.64 -3.01
N THR A 39 -15.94 -13.49 -3.55
CA THR A 39 -16.54 -12.19 -3.23
C THR A 39 -18.01 -12.14 -3.61
N HIS A 40 -18.39 -12.67 -4.77
CA HIS A 40 -19.78 -12.76 -5.20
C HIS A 40 -20.63 -13.68 -4.30
N GLU A 41 -20.06 -14.80 -3.84
CA GLU A 41 -20.71 -15.69 -2.85
C GLU A 41 -20.94 -14.97 -1.52
N TRP A 42 -19.93 -14.24 -1.03
CA TRP A 42 -20.06 -13.45 0.21
C TRP A 42 -21.07 -12.31 0.09
N TYR A 43 -21.15 -11.67 -1.08
CA TYR A 43 -22.18 -10.68 -1.36
C TYR A 43 -23.59 -11.30 -1.31
N LYS A 44 -23.80 -12.45 -1.97
CA LYS A 44 -25.08 -13.18 -1.95
C LYS A 44 -25.46 -13.67 -0.54
N ALA A 45 -24.47 -14.02 0.28
CA ALA A 45 -24.66 -14.40 1.67
C ALA A 45 -24.93 -13.22 2.61
N GLY A 46 -24.79 -11.97 2.14
CA GLY A 46 -25.01 -10.75 2.92
C GLY A 46 -23.84 -10.35 3.82
N TYR A 47 -22.64 -10.90 3.60
CA TYR A 47 -21.43 -10.55 4.36
C TYR A 47 -20.79 -9.24 3.90
N ILE A 48 -21.00 -8.88 2.63
CA ILE A 48 -20.56 -7.61 2.06
C ILE A 48 -21.71 -6.61 2.11
N ASN A 49 -21.43 -5.41 2.59
CA ASN A 49 -22.42 -4.34 2.71
C ASN A 49 -22.96 -3.90 1.33
N LYS A 50 -24.27 -3.67 1.23
CA LYS A 50 -24.92 -3.30 -0.05
C LYS A 50 -24.41 -1.98 -0.63
N ASP A 51 -23.96 -1.08 0.24
CA ASP A 51 -23.39 0.23 -0.09
C ASP A 51 -21.87 0.17 -0.35
N ALA A 52 -21.26 -1.01 -0.52
CA ALA A 52 -19.81 -1.20 -0.64
C ALA A 52 -19.15 -0.40 -1.78
N THR A 53 -19.88 -0.03 -2.82
CA THR A 53 -19.38 0.77 -3.95
C THR A 53 -19.55 2.29 -3.74
N THR A 54 -20.06 2.71 -2.59
CA THR A 54 -20.24 4.13 -2.26
C THR A 54 -18.87 4.78 -2.01
N PRO A 55 -18.48 5.82 -2.78
CA PRO A 55 -17.22 6.49 -2.57
C PRO A 55 -17.12 7.14 -1.18
N GLY A 56 -15.92 7.16 -0.61
CA GLY A 56 -15.64 7.88 0.64
C GLY A 56 -16.07 7.15 1.93
N ILE A 57 -16.40 5.86 1.86
CA ILE A 57 -16.58 5.05 3.08
C ILE A 57 -15.25 4.96 3.83
N ASP A 58 -15.25 5.45 5.06
CA ASP A 58 -14.17 5.26 6.02
C ASP A 58 -14.47 4.03 6.89
N ILE A 59 -13.74 2.96 6.65
CA ILE A 59 -13.92 1.69 7.36
C ILE A 59 -13.61 1.81 8.86
N TRP A 60 -12.64 2.64 9.24
CA TRP A 60 -12.26 2.83 10.63
C TRP A 60 -13.39 3.50 11.43
N LYS A 61 -14.11 4.45 10.81
CA LYS A 61 -15.33 5.01 11.40
C LYS A 61 -16.45 3.99 11.52
N LYS A 62 -16.59 3.06 10.56
CA LYS A 62 -17.60 1.99 10.67
C LYS A 62 -17.29 1.02 11.83
N PHE A 63 -16.02 0.68 12.05
CA PHE A 63 -15.58 -0.07 13.23
C PHE A 63 -15.87 0.69 14.53
N GLN A 64 -15.50 1.97 14.60
CA GLN A 64 -15.76 2.82 15.77
C GLN A 64 -17.26 2.92 16.11
N ALA A 65 -18.11 3.03 15.09
CA ALA A 65 -19.57 3.03 15.22
C ALA A 65 -20.16 1.63 15.47
N LYS A 66 -19.33 0.58 15.51
CA LYS A 66 -19.73 -0.83 15.71
C LYS A 66 -20.72 -1.32 14.63
N THR A 67 -20.55 -0.84 13.40
CA THR A 67 -21.38 -1.20 12.23
C THR A 67 -20.64 -2.05 11.20
N ALA A 68 -19.36 -2.32 11.43
CA ALA A 68 -18.55 -3.26 10.66
C ALA A 68 -17.92 -4.29 11.60
N PHE A 69 -17.79 -5.53 11.12
CA PHE A 69 -17.14 -6.63 11.84
C PHE A 69 -15.76 -6.97 11.29
N ALA A 70 -15.59 -6.93 9.96
CA ALA A 70 -14.33 -7.21 9.29
C ALA A 70 -14.21 -6.38 7.99
N ALA A 71 -12.97 -6.23 7.51
CA ALA A 71 -12.66 -5.60 6.23
C ALA A 71 -11.46 -6.30 5.57
N ILE A 72 -11.42 -6.30 4.24
CA ILE A 72 -10.29 -6.80 3.44
C ILE A 72 -9.57 -5.61 2.82
N GLY A 73 -8.23 -5.64 2.81
CA GLY A 73 -7.41 -4.65 2.11
C GLY A 73 -7.11 -3.38 2.91
N THR A 74 -7.17 -3.45 4.25
CA THR A 74 -6.77 -2.34 5.12
C THR A 74 -5.27 -2.33 5.35
N ASP A 75 -4.71 -1.14 5.63
CA ASP A 75 -3.30 -0.96 6.00
C ASP A 75 -3.00 -1.74 7.28
N LEU A 76 -2.37 -2.90 7.14
CA LEU A 76 -1.94 -3.72 8.28
C LEU A 76 -0.74 -3.07 8.97
N GLU A 77 -0.69 -3.17 10.29
CA GLU A 77 0.48 -2.82 11.07
C GLU A 77 1.59 -3.85 10.82
N ILE A 78 2.80 -3.37 10.58
CA ILE A 78 3.96 -4.24 10.42
C ILE A 78 4.36 -4.78 11.80
N VAL A 79 4.30 -6.10 11.94
CA VAL A 79 4.73 -6.85 13.12
C VAL A 79 5.92 -7.73 12.76
N LYS A 80 6.79 -7.99 13.73
CA LYS A 80 8.12 -8.56 13.52
C LYS A 80 8.14 -9.94 12.84
N ASP A 81 7.11 -10.76 13.13
CA ASP A 81 6.97 -12.15 12.66
C ASP A 81 5.68 -12.31 11.85
N MET A 82 5.37 -11.35 10.97
CA MET A 82 4.14 -11.41 10.19
C MET A 82 4.10 -12.67 9.32
N LYS A 83 3.03 -13.45 9.49
CA LYS A 83 2.78 -14.69 8.76
C LYS A 83 1.35 -14.76 8.28
N ILE A 84 1.16 -15.41 7.13
CA ILE A 84 -0.16 -15.60 6.54
C ILE A 84 -1.03 -16.41 7.51
N GLY A 85 -2.24 -15.91 7.79
CA GLY A 85 -3.22 -16.58 8.64
C GLY A 85 -3.00 -16.46 10.14
N GLU A 86 -1.87 -15.91 10.60
CA GLU A 86 -1.63 -15.71 12.03
C GLU A 86 -2.22 -14.35 12.49
N PRO A 87 -3.18 -14.34 13.44
CA PRO A 87 -3.77 -13.10 13.92
C PRO A 87 -2.79 -12.32 14.81
N SER A 88 -2.82 -11.00 14.71
CA SER A 88 -2.08 -10.08 15.59
C SER A 88 -2.90 -8.85 15.93
N LEU A 89 -2.65 -8.23 17.09
CA LEU A 89 -3.28 -6.97 17.48
C LEU A 89 -2.71 -5.83 16.63
N MET A 90 -3.58 -4.95 16.13
CA MET A 90 -3.20 -3.66 15.57
C MET A 90 -3.12 -2.64 16.71
N ALA A 91 -1.98 -2.51 17.37
CA ALA A 91 -1.84 -1.71 18.59
C ALA A 91 -2.20 -0.23 18.35
N ASN A 92 -1.72 0.35 17.26
CA ASN A 92 -1.95 1.76 16.95
C ASN A 92 -3.43 2.01 16.62
N LYS A 93 -4.04 1.14 15.80
CA LYS A 93 -5.48 1.26 15.49
C LYS A 93 -6.38 0.94 16.68
N SER A 94 -6.01 -0.03 17.51
CA SER A 94 -6.77 -0.37 18.70
C SER A 94 -6.80 0.80 19.69
N THR A 95 -5.64 1.43 19.91
CA THR A 95 -5.52 2.67 20.70
C THR A 95 -6.31 3.82 20.07
N GLN A 96 -6.21 4.01 18.75
CA GLN A 96 -6.92 5.08 18.03
C GLN A 96 -8.45 4.95 18.15
N LEU A 97 -8.98 3.73 18.09
CA LEU A 97 -10.42 3.47 18.10
C LEU A 97 -10.99 3.19 19.50
N GLY A 98 -10.13 2.93 20.49
CA GLY A 98 -10.55 2.54 21.84
C GLY A 98 -11.20 1.17 21.91
N MET A 99 -10.82 0.26 21.00
CA MET A 99 -11.32 -1.11 20.94
C MET A 99 -10.28 -2.03 20.28
N ASP A 100 -10.24 -3.30 20.65
CA ASP A 100 -9.32 -4.25 20.04
C ASP A 100 -9.63 -4.47 18.56
N ILE A 101 -8.65 -4.18 17.72
CA ILE A 101 -8.65 -4.50 16.30
C ILE A 101 -7.55 -5.53 16.05
N ILE A 102 -7.92 -6.66 15.46
CA ILE A 102 -6.96 -7.67 15.03
C ILE A 102 -6.81 -7.64 13.51
N GLN A 103 -5.62 -8.00 13.04
CA GLN A 103 -5.33 -8.23 11.64
C GLN A 103 -4.96 -9.69 11.39
N VAL A 104 -5.29 -10.16 10.19
CA VAL A 104 -4.88 -11.49 9.69
C VAL A 104 -4.27 -11.29 8.31
N PRO A 105 -2.94 -11.44 8.15
CA PRO A 105 -2.31 -11.32 6.85
C PRO A 105 -2.82 -12.40 5.88
N LEU A 106 -3.29 -11.99 4.70
CA LEU A 106 -3.70 -12.92 3.63
C LEU A 106 -2.57 -13.19 2.63
N ASN A 107 -1.53 -12.36 2.68
CA ASN A 107 -0.28 -12.47 1.94
C ASN A 107 0.82 -11.76 2.74
N ILE A 108 2.07 -12.12 2.47
CA ILE A 108 3.23 -11.32 2.89
C ILE A 108 3.65 -10.46 1.70
N ASP A 109 3.96 -9.20 1.98
CA ASP A 109 4.41 -8.26 0.96
C ASP A 109 5.82 -8.63 0.47
N ARG A 110 6.20 -8.07 -0.67
CA ARG A 110 7.51 -8.26 -1.29
C ARG A 110 8.17 -6.92 -1.53
N LEU A 111 9.50 -6.93 -1.65
CA LEU A 111 10.22 -5.70 -1.98
C LEU A 111 10.04 -5.38 -3.47
N HIS A 112 9.31 -4.31 -3.77
CA HIS A 112 9.02 -3.81 -5.11
C HIS A 112 9.55 -2.39 -5.30
N THR A 113 9.82 -1.97 -6.55
CA THR A 113 10.24 -0.59 -6.87
C THR A 113 9.28 0.45 -6.30
N SER A 114 7.97 0.22 -6.38
CA SER A 114 6.94 1.13 -5.87
C SER A 114 7.02 1.35 -4.37
N LYS A 115 7.47 0.36 -3.59
CA LYS A 115 7.69 0.48 -2.14
C LYS A 115 8.91 1.35 -1.84
N LEU A 116 9.98 1.19 -2.62
CA LEU A 116 11.18 2.02 -2.51
C LEU A 116 10.94 3.47 -2.92
N SER A 117 9.98 3.73 -3.81
CA SER A 117 9.67 5.06 -4.32
C SER A 117 8.46 5.74 -3.64
N ALA A 118 7.84 5.11 -2.64
CA ALA A 118 6.54 5.55 -2.10
C ALA A 118 6.59 6.93 -1.41
N THR A 119 7.73 7.27 -0.80
CA THR A 119 7.90 8.48 0.04
C THR A 119 9.16 9.27 -0.35
N LEU A 120 9.43 9.36 -1.66
CA LEU A 120 10.57 10.14 -2.15
C LEU A 120 10.35 11.63 -1.98
N GLN A 121 11.42 12.32 -1.55
CA GLN A 121 11.48 13.78 -1.53
C GLN A 121 12.28 14.28 -2.73
N ALA A 122 11.80 15.37 -3.34
CA ALA A 122 12.42 15.96 -4.52
C ALA A 122 12.75 17.44 -4.28
N ILE A 123 13.85 17.89 -4.90
CA ILE A 123 14.22 19.30 -4.94
C ILE A 123 13.79 19.84 -6.30
N SER A 124 13.00 20.92 -6.28
CA SER A 124 12.59 21.59 -7.52
C SER A 124 13.81 22.01 -8.35
N GLN A 125 13.75 21.77 -9.66
CA GLN A 125 14.76 22.25 -10.62
C GLN A 125 14.89 23.78 -10.61
N THR A 126 13.89 24.51 -10.12
CA THR A 126 13.89 25.98 -10.01
C THR A 126 14.38 26.49 -8.64
N SER A 127 14.79 25.60 -7.73
CA SER A 127 15.32 25.99 -6.42
C SER A 127 16.50 26.96 -6.57
N LYS A 128 16.51 28.01 -5.77
CA LYS A 128 17.60 29.00 -5.76
C LYS A 128 18.84 28.50 -5.00
N ASP A 129 18.68 27.49 -4.17
CA ASP A 129 19.78 26.86 -3.43
C ASP A 129 19.50 25.36 -3.21
N PRO A 130 19.69 24.51 -4.25
CA PRO A 130 19.47 23.08 -4.13
C PRO A 130 20.46 22.41 -3.16
N ALA A 131 21.66 22.95 -3.00
CA ALA A 131 22.65 22.41 -2.07
C ALA A 131 22.18 22.56 -0.61
N ARG A 132 21.67 23.74 -0.23
CA ARG A 132 21.12 23.96 1.10
C ARG A 132 19.85 23.15 1.36
N ALA A 133 18.98 23.03 0.36
CA ALA A 133 17.81 22.16 0.46
C ALA A 133 18.23 20.70 0.76
N MET A 134 19.22 20.17 0.02
CA MET A 134 19.74 18.82 0.27
C MET A 134 20.37 18.68 1.66
N MET A 135 21.06 19.70 2.19
CA MET A 135 21.57 19.67 3.55
C MET A 135 20.45 19.51 4.59
N LEU A 136 19.34 20.24 4.43
CA LEU A 136 18.17 20.09 5.31
C LEU A 136 17.54 18.70 5.17
N LEU A 137 17.35 18.21 3.94
CA LEU A 137 16.83 16.86 3.72
C LEU A 137 17.71 15.82 4.42
N ASN A 138 19.03 15.88 4.26
CA ASN A 138 19.97 14.98 4.92
C ASN A 138 19.87 15.04 6.46
N LEU A 139 19.54 16.19 7.06
CA LEU A 139 19.33 16.28 8.51
C LEU A 139 18.10 15.50 8.97
N PHE A 140 17.00 15.46 8.20
CA PHE A 140 15.82 14.64 8.55
C PHE A 140 16.13 13.14 8.62
N TYR A 141 17.23 12.67 8.03
CA TYR A 141 17.65 11.26 8.08
C TYR A 141 18.73 10.98 9.14
N LYS A 142 19.26 11.99 9.83
CA LYS A 142 20.42 11.87 10.72
C LYS A 142 20.25 12.54 12.09
N ASP A 143 19.47 13.61 12.16
CA ASP A 143 19.29 14.41 13.37
C ASP A 143 17.94 14.08 14.02
N LYS A 144 18.01 13.28 15.09
CA LYS A 144 16.81 12.87 15.85
C LYS A 144 16.06 14.06 16.46
N ASN A 145 16.75 15.11 16.89
CA ASN A 145 16.11 16.26 17.53
C ASN A 145 15.33 17.09 16.50
N LEU A 146 15.94 17.33 15.34
CA LEU A 146 15.26 18.01 14.23
C LEU A 146 14.04 17.20 13.76
N LEU A 147 14.20 15.89 13.60
CA LEU A 147 13.09 15.02 13.20
C LEU A 147 11.97 15.05 14.23
N THR A 148 12.30 14.90 15.51
CA THR A 148 11.32 14.93 16.62
C THR A 148 10.55 16.25 16.64
N LEU A 149 11.24 17.39 16.44
CA LEU A 149 10.59 18.70 16.36
C LEU A 149 9.55 18.77 15.23
N PHE A 150 9.85 18.22 14.06
CA PHE A 150 8.93 18.26 12.92
C PHE A 150 7.80 17.24 13.04
N ASN A 151 8.03 16.11 13.70
CA ASN A 151 7.06 15.02 13.82
C ASN A 151 6.15 15.14 15.05
N TYR A 152 6.60 15.82 16.10
CA TYR A 152 5.92 15.91 17.40
C TYR A 152 5.80 17.32 17.96
N GLY A 153 6.51 18.30 17.39
CA GLY A 153 6.51 19.68 17.86
C GLY A 153 7.50 19.92 18.99
N VAL A 154 7.20 20.89 19.84
CA VAL A 154 8.05 21.31 20.98
C VAL A 154 7.68 20.55 22.26
N GLU A 155 8.66 19.93 22.91
CA GLU A 155 8.50 19.24 24.19
C GLU A 155 7.94 20.17 25.29
N GLY A 156 7.10 19.65 26.17
CA GLY A 156 6.37 20.38 27.21
C GLY A 156 5.19 21.22 26.70
N THR A 157 5.13 21.51 25.39
CA THR A 157 4.02 22.25 24.77
C THR A 157 3.12 21.33 23.96
N HIS A 158 3.72 20.58 23.03
CA HIS A 158 3.03 19.74 22.05
C HIS A 158 3.05 18.26 22.44
N TYR A 159 4.11 17.84 23.14
CA TYR A 159 4.26 16.49 23.67
C TYR A 159 5.07 16.46 24.96
N VAL A 160 5.03 15.35 25.67
CA VAL A 160 5.99 14.99 26.74
C VAL A 160 6.51 13.57 26.49
N LEU A 161 7.69 13.24 27.02
CA LEU A 161 8.16 11.86 27.03
C LEU A 161 7.61 11.11 28.25
N ASN A 162 7.08 9.92 28.01
CA ASN A 162 6.61 8.96 29.00
C ASN A 162 7.17 7.58 28.64
N ASN A 163 8.16 7.10 29.41
CA ASN A 163 8.86 5.84 29.15
C ASN A 163 9.38 5.71 27.70
N ASP A 164 10.11 6.73 27.23
CA ASP A 164 10.64 6.81 25.86
C ASP A 164 9.57 6.77 24.74
N GLN A 165 8.31 7.07 25.08
CA GLN A 165 7.23 7.28 24.13
C GLN A 165 6.66 8.70 24.23
N ILE A 166 6.14 9.19 23.11
CA ILE A 166 5.47 10.49 23.00
C ILE A 166 4.07 10.37 23.60
N ASP A 167 3.78 11.21 24.58
CA ASP A 167 2.45 11.38 25.15
C ASP A 167 1.97 12.83 25.00
N VAL A 168 0.66 13.01 25.09
CA VAL A 168 0.05 14.34 25.13
C VAL A 168 0.26 14.93 26.53
N PRO A 169 0.62 16.23 26.67
CA PRO A 169 0.81 16.83 27.99
C PRO A 169 -0.45 16.74 28.87
N ALA A 170 -0.26 16.69 30.19
CA ALA A 170 -1.36 16.58 31.14
C ALA A 170 -2.44 17.65 30.92
N GLY A 171 -3.71 17.24 30.89
CA GLY A 171 -4.86 18.12 30.65
C GLY A 171 -5.07 18.53 29.18
N LYS A 172 -4.26 18.02 28.25
CA LYS A 172 -4.45 18.18 26.81
C LYS A 172 -5.00 16.90 26.17
N THR A 173 -5.54 17.07 24.97
CA THR A 173 -5.96 15.98 24.08
C THR A 173 -5.32 16.17 22.71
N LYS A 174 -5.32 15.12 21.88
CA LYS A 174 -4.88 15.21 20.48
C LYS A 174 -5.55 16.36 19.70
N ASP A 175 -6.78 16.72 20.06
CA ASP A 175 -7.57 17.75 19.36
C ASP A 175 -7.22 19.18 19.80
N ASN A 176 -6.61 19.37 20.98
CA ASN A 176 -6.39 20.71 21.56
C ASN A 176 -4.92 21.02 21.91
N VAL A 177 -4.00 20.09 21.64
CA VAL A 177 -2.56 20.25 21.89
C VAL A 177 -1.86 21.11 20.83
N GLY A 178 -2.53 21.43 19.72
CA GLY A 178 -2.08 22.39 18.70
C GLY A 178 -1.16 21.80 17.63
N PHE A 179 -0.37 20.77 17.96
CA PHE A 179 0.49 20.08 16.99
C PHE A 179 0.43 18.56 17.21
N PHE A 180 -0.47 17.91 16.48
CA PHE A 180 -0.64 16.46 16.53
C PHE A 180 -1.05 15.96 15.14
N HIS A 181 -0.24 15.07 14.56
CA HIS A 181 -0.52 14.41 13.29
C HIS A 181 0.14 13.02 13.22
N ASP A 182 -0.23 12.26 12.20
CA ASP A 182 0.19 10.87 11.96
C ASP A 182 0.89 10.74 10.59
N ASN A 183 1.83 11.66 10.33
CA ASN A 183 2.53 11.80 9.04
C ASN A 183 4.03 11.50 9.14
N GLN A 184 4.48 10.85 10.21
CA GLN A 184 5.88 10.49 10.44
C GLN A 184 6.43 9.64 9.28
N TRP A 185 5.57 8.85 8.65
CA TRP A 185 5.90 8.04 7.47
C TRP A 185 6.31 8.85 6.23
N GLN A 186 6.02 10.16 6.18
CA GLN A 186 6.31 11.02 5.03
C GLN A 186 7.66 11.74 5.10
N LEU A 187 8.26 11.84 6.29
CA LEU A 187 9.38 12.75 6.53
C LEU A 187 10.50 12.07 7.31
N GLY A 188 11.67 11.97 6.68
CA GLY A 188 12.91 11.58 7.33
C GLY A 188 13.04 10.07 7.60
N ASN A 189 13.99 9.75 8.48
CA ASN A 189 14.27 8.37 8.86
C ASN A 189 13.40 7.96 10.06
N GLN A 190 12.35 7.19 9.80
CA GLN A 190 11.44 6.68 10.85
C GLN A 190 12.16 5.90 11.96
N MET A 191 13.33 5.31 11.68
CA MET A 191 14.09 4.58 12.71
C MET A 191 14.67 5.49 13.79
N LEU A 192 14.64 6.81 13.60
CA LEU A 192 15.03 7.80 14.60
C LEU A 192 13.84 8.31 15.42
N ASP A 193 12.60 8.06 14.98
CA ASP A 193 11.41 8.57 15.63
C ASP A 193 11.17 7.88 16.98
N TYR A 194 10.50 8.59 17.88
CA TYR A 194 9.84 7.98 19.02
C TYR A 194 8.55 7.28 18.59
N THR A 195 8.08 6.32 19.38
CA THR A 195 6.71 5.81 19.28
C THR A 195 5.80 6.64 20.19
N ARG A 196 4.48 6.55 20.01
CA ARG A 196 3.50 7.18 20.92
C ARG A 196 3.02 6.19 21.97
N VAL A 197 2.58 6.70 23.13
CA VAL A 197 1.91 5.88 24.14
C VAL A 197 0.71 5.15 23.51
N GLY A 198 0.64 3.84 23.72
CA GLY A 198 -0.36 2.95 23.13
C GLY A 198 0.06 2.31 21.79
N GLU A 199 1.15 2.76 21.18
CA GLU A 199 1.82 2.01 20.12
C GLU A 199 2.75 0.94 20.69
N ASP A 200 3.08 -0.08 19.89
CA ASP A 200 4.15 -1.02 20.24
C ASP A 200 5.48 -0.25 20.40
N PRO A 201 6.13 -0.26 21.57
CA PRO A 201 7.40 0.42 21.77
C PRO A 201 8.51 -0.10 20.83
N ASN A 202 8.37 -1.33 20.30
CA ASN A 202 9.29 -1.92 19.34
C ASN A 202 8.89 -1.70 17.87
N LYS A 203 7.91 -0.85 17.56
CA LYS A 203 7.39 -0.60 16.20
C LYS A 203 8.49 -0.48 15.13
N TYR A 204 9.49 0.37 15.35
CA TYR A 204 10.57 0.57 14.36
C TYR A 204 11.54 -0.62 14.28
N LEU A 205 11.80 -1.32 15.38
CA LEU A 205 12.55 -2.57 15.36
C LEU A 205 11.79 -3.66 14.57
N ASN A 206 10.47 -3.73 14.73
CA ASN A 206 9.61 -4.63 13.95
C ASN A 206 9.72 -4.31 12.45
N TYR A 207 9.82 -3.02 12.08
CA TYR A 207 10.01 -2.62 10.68
C TYR A 207 11.35 -3.10 10.14
N GLU A 208 12.45 -2.96 10.90
CA GLU A 208 13.76 -3.49 10.48
C GLU A 208 13.73 -5.01 10.28
N GLN A 209 13.13 -5.74 11.21
CA GLN A 209 13.01 -7.21 11.13
C GLN A 209 12.14 -7.65 9.95
N PHE A 210 11.00 -6.99 9.74
CA PHE A 210 10.15 -7.24 8.58
C PHE A 210 10.86 -6.90 7.27
N ASN A 211 11.60 -5.80 7.21
CA ASN A 211 12.39 -5.42 6.04
C ASN A 211 13.44 -6.50 5.69
N GLU A 212 14.12 -7.06 6.69
CA GLU A 212 15.04 -8.18 6.45
C GLU A 212 14.32 -9.47 6.02
N GLN A 213 13.12 -9.75 6.56
CA GLN A 213 12.28 -10.87 6.12
C GLN A 213 11.94 -10.76 4.62
N VAL A 214 11.44 -9.60 4.18
CA VAL A 214 10.95 -9.41 2.80
C VAL A 214 12.07 -9.17 1.78
N LYS A 215 13.28 -8.80 2.23
CA LYS A 215 14.46 -8.63 1.37
C LYS A 215 14.78 -9.88 0.55
N SER A 216 14.63 -11.05 1.17
CA SER A 216 14.78 -12.35 0.50
C SER A 216 13.69 -12.65 -0.54
N GLN A 217 12.60 -11.87 -0.54
CA GLN A 217 11.44 -12.02 -1.42
C GLN A 217 11.34 -10.85 -2.40
N SER A 218 12.47 -10.24 -2.76
CA SER A 218 12.52 -9.12 -3.70
C SER A 218 11.90 -9.49 -5.05
N SER A 219 11.20 -8.53 -5.63
CA SER A 219 10.62 -8.66 -6.95
C SER A 219 11.68 -8.94 -8.03
N PRO A 220 11.38 -9.79 -9.03
CA PRO A 220 12.19 -9.90 -10.24
C PRO A 220 12.38 -8.55 -10.97
N LEU A 221 11.36 -7.69 -10.92
CA LEU A 221 11.31 -6.35 -11.51
C LEU A 221 11.77 -5.23 -10.56
N ILE A 222 12.42 -5.54 -9.44
CA ILE A 222 12.97 -4.50 -8.58
C ILE A 222 13.94 -3.60 -9.37
N GLY A 223 13.68 -2.29 -9.38
CA GLY A 223 14.38 -1.27 -10.16
C GLY A 223 13.80 -1.00 -11.56
N PHE A 224 12.83 -1.80 -12.04
CA PHE A 224 12.13 -1.53 -13.29
C PHE A 224 11.08 -0.43 -13.10
N VAL A 225 10.99 0.48 -14.07
CA VAL A 225 9.97 1.53 -14.16
C VAL A 225 9.46 1.53 -15.60
N PHE A 226 8.15 1.34 -15.77
CA PHE A 226 7.52 1.30 -17.08
C PHE A 226 7.39 2.71 -17.67
N ASP A 227 7.82 2.88 -18.93
CA ASP A 227 7.54 4.08 -19.72
C ASP A 227 6.18 3.96 -20.40
N SER A 228 5.23 4.77 -19.90
CA SER A 228 3.84 4.75 -20.35
C SER A 228 3.56 5.57 -21.61
N GLU A 229 4.48 6.45 -22.04
CA GLU A 229 4.23 7.37 -23.15
C GLU A 229 3.86 6.66 -24.47
N PRO A 230 4.48 5.52 -24.87
CA PRO A 230 4.13 4.83 -26.11
C PRO A 230 2.70 4.27 -26.18
N VAL A 231 2.04 4.08 -25.03
CA VAL A 231 0.70 3.46 -24.91
C VAL A 231 -0.27 4.28 -24.05
N LYS A 232 0.00 5.58 -23.92
CA LYS A 232 -0.75 6.51 -23.06
C LYS A 232 -2.24 6.55 -23.35
N ASN A 233 -2.63 6.51 -24.63
CA ASN A 233 -4.03 6.59 -25.03
C ASN A 233 -4.78 5.30 -24.70
N GLU A 234 -4.15 4.15 -24.92
CA GLU A 234 -4.68 2.83 -24.57
C GLU A 234 -4.85 2.72 -23.06
N LEU A 235 -3.89 3.21 -22.26
CA LEU A 235 -4.00 3.24 -20.80
C LEU A 235 -5.23 4.04 -20.32
N ILE A 236 -5.51 5.19 -20.94
CA ILE A 236 -6.70 5.99 -20.63
C ILE A 236 -7.98 5.20 -20.98
N ALA A 237 -8.00 4.51 -22.12
CA ALA A 237 -9.15 3.72 -22.55
C ALA A 237 -9.39 2.50 -21.62
N VAL A 238 -8.33 1.76 -21.30
CA VAL A 238 -8.34 0.62 -20.36
C VAL A 238 -8.79 1.05 -18.97
N SER A 239 -8.28 2.16 -18.44
CA SER A 239 -8.67 2.69 -17.13
C SER A 239 -10.18 3.00 -17.04
N LYS A 240 -10.79 3.51 -18.12
CA LYS A 240 -12.25 3.73 -18.17
C LYS A 240 -13.03 2.43 -18.08
N VAL A 241 -12.59 1.38 -18.77
CA VAL A 241 -13.20 0.04 -18.66
C VAL A 241 -13.08 -0.46 -17.22
N GLN A 242 -11.88 -0.43 -16.63
CA GLN A 242 -11.66 -0.84 -15.24
C GLN A 242 -12.59 -0.11 -14.27
N SER A 243 -12.67 1.22 -14.36
CA SER A 243 -13.52 2.04 -13.47
C SER A 243 -15.02 1.71 -13.55
N THR A 244 -15.46 1.09 -14.65
CA THR A 244 -16.87 0.68 -14.83
C THR A 244 -17.17 -0.67 -14.18
N PHE A 245 -16.18 -1.58 -14.14
CA PHE A 245 -16.39 -2.97 -13.72
C PHE A 245 -15.80 -3.30 -12.35
N ASP A 246 -14.61 -2.78 -12.02
CA ASP A 246 -13.88 -3.12 -10.79
C ASP A 246 -14.71 -2.94 -9.53
N PRO A 247 -15.46 -1.84 -9.31
CA PRO A 247 -16.27 -1.69 -8.10
C PRO A 247 -17.30 -2.82 -7.94
N GLY A 248 -17.87 -3.29 -9.06
CA GLY A 248 -18.85 -4.36 -9.08
C GLY A 248 -18.25 -5.74 -8.76
N PHE A 249 -17.02 -6.01 -9.21
CA PHE A 249 -16.30 -7.24 -8.85
C PHE A 249 -15.77 -7.20 -7.41
N GLN A 250 -15.18 -6.08 -6.98
CA GLN A 250 -14.63 -5.91 -5.64
C GLN A 250 -15.71 -5.97 -4.55
N SER A 251 -16.94 -5.56 -4.86
CA SER A 251 -18.10 -5.69 -3.95
C SER A 251 -18.87 -7.00 -4.10
N GLY A 252 -18.58 -7.80 -5.14
CA GLY A 252 -19.30 -9.04 -5.43
C GLY A 252 -20.70 -8.82 -6.05
N GLN A 253 -21.06 -7.59 -6.43
CA GLN A 253 -22.33 -7.28 -7.08
C GLN A 253 -22.46 -7.88 -8.49
N LEU A 254 -21.33 -8.02 -9.21
CA LEU A 254 -21.29 -8.63 -10.54
C LEU A 254 -21.08 -10.13 -10.45
N ASP A 255 -21.81 -10.88 -11.29
CA ASP A 255 -21.59 -12.30 -11.50
C ASP A 255 -20.32 -12.50 -12.36
N PRO A 256 -19.23 -13.05 -11.81
CA PRO A 256 -17.96 -13.14 -12.51
C PRO A 256 -18.00 -14.05 -13.73
N GLU A 257 -18.84 -15.09 -13.74
CA GLU A 257 -18.92 -15.99 -14.90
C GLU A 257 -19.56 -15.32 -16.11
N LYS A 258 -20.37 -14.27 -15.89
CA LYS A 258 -21.06 -13.54 -16.95
C LYS A 258 -20.38 -12.24 -17.32
N GLU A 259 -19.92 -11.49 -16.33
CA GLU A 259 -19.46 -10.11 -16.53
C GLU A 259 -17.95 -10.04 -16.78
N LEU A 260 -17.15 -10.97 -16.24
CA LEU A 260 -15.70 -10.93 -16.43
C LEU A 260 -15.28 -11.15 -17.89
N PRO A 261 -15.86 -12.12 -18.64
CA PRO A 261 -15.56 -12.26 -20.07
C PRO A 261 -15.86 -10.97 -20.86
N LYS A 262 -16.98 -10.30 -20.56
CA LYS A 262 -17.33 -9.03 -21.21
C LYS A 262 -16.36 -7.91 -20.88
N MET A 263 -15.86 -7.88 -19.64
CA MET A 263 -14.83 -6.92 -19.23
C MET A 263 -13.54 -7.16 -20.00
N ILE A 264 -13.07 -8.41 -20.08
CA ILE A 264 -11.86 -8.80 -20.83
C ILE A 264 -11.98 -8.40 -22.31
N ASP A 265 -13.12 -8.68 -22.95
CA ASP A 265 -13.35 -8.29 -24.35
C ASP A 265 -13.29 -6.76 -24.55
N LYS A 266 -13.84 -6.00 -23.60
CA LYS A 266 -13.78 -4.54 -23.61
C LYS A 266 -12.37 -4.01 -23.38
N LEU A 267 -11.59 -4.64 -22.50
CA LEU A 267 -10.19 -4.30 -22.25
C LEU A 267 -9.34 -4.54 -23.51
N LYS A 268 -9.50 -5.69 -24.16
CA LYS A 268 -8.82 -6.00 -25.42
C LYS A 268 -9.19 -4.99 -26.51
N SER A 269 -10.48 -4.68 -26.65
CA SER A 269 -10.96 -3.65 -27.58
C SER A 269 -10.41 -2.25 -27.27
N ALA A 270 -10.12 -1.96 -25.99
CA ALA A 270 -9.50 -0.71 -25.55
C ALA A 270 -7.98 -0.67 -25.73
N GLY A 271 -7.36 -1.74 -26.24
CA GLY A 271 -5.93 -1.80 -26.55
C GLY A 271 -5.07 -2.49 -25.48
N LEU A 272 -5.66 -3.28 -24.58
CA LEU A 272 -4.89 -3.98 -23.52
C LEU A 272 -3.74 -4.82 -24.07
N ASP A 273 -3.96 -5.55 -25.17
CA ASP A 273 -2.92 -6.39 -25.79
C ASP A 273 -1.70 -5.58 -26.26
N LYS A 274 -1.91 -4.32 -26.68
CA LYS A 274 -0.82 -3.41 -27.06
C LYS A 274 -0.02 -2.98 -25.82
N ILE A 275 -0.69 -2.74 -24.70
CA ILE A 275 -0.04 -2.40 -23.42
C ILE A 275 0.80 -3.58 -22.94
N ILE A 276 0.26 -4.81 -23.00
CA ILE A 276 0.99 -6.05 -22.64
C ILE A 276 2.24 -6.20 -23.51
N ALA A 277 2.12 -6.05 -24.83
CA ALA A 277 3.25 -6.18 -25.75
C ALA A 277 4.34 -5.13 -25.49
N GLU A 278 3.96 -3.87 -25.25
CA GLU A 278 4.93 -2.81 -24.94
C GLU A 278 5.60 -3.04 -23.57
N ALA A 279 4.83 -3.44 -22.55
CA ALA A 279 5.38 -3.77 -21.24
C ALA A 279 6.35 -4.95 -21.31
N GLN A 280 6.01 -6.02 -22.05
CA GLN A 280 6.91 -7.15 -22.24
C GLN A 280 8.21 -6.72 -22.91
N LYS A 281 8.13 -5.94 -24.00
CA LYS A 281 9.30 -5.39 -24.69
C LYS A 281 10.20 -4.58 -23.75
N GLN A 282 9.62 -3.74 -22.90
CA GLN A 282 10.40 -2.94 -21.95
C GLN A 282 11.01 -3.78 -20.82
N VAL A 283 10.27 -4.77 -20.31
CA VAL A 283 10.79 -5.72 -19.32
C VAL A 283 11.98 -6.48 -19.91
N ASP A 284 11.86 -7.02 -21.12
CA ASP A 284 12.94 -7.78 -21.77
C ASP A 284 14.18 -6.92 -22.02
N ALA A 285 14.00 -5.68 -22.51
CA ALA A 285 15.10 -4.74 -22.70
C ALA A 285 15.80 -4.38 -21.38
N TRP A 286 15.02 -4.14 -20.32
CA TRP A 286 15.55 -3.84 -19.00
C TRP A 286 16.31 -5.03 -18.41
N ARG A 287 15.81 -6.25 -18.56
CA ARG A 287 16.48 -7.48 -18.11
C ARG A 287 17.83 -7.65 -18.78
N ALA A 288 17.87 -7.54 -20.11
CA ALA A 288 19.11 -7.64 -20.89
C ALA A 288 20.15 -6.59 -20.44
N ALA A 289 19.72 -5.36 -20.15
CA ALA A 289 20.61 -4.29 -19.69
C ALA A 289 21.14 -4.50 -18.25
N ASN A 290 20.45 -5.32 -17.43
CA ASN A 290 20.79 -5.53 -16.02
C ASN A 290 21.29 -6.96 -15.72
N GLY A 291 21.53 -7.79 -16.74
CA GLY A 291 22.00 -9.17 -16.57
C GLY A 291 21.03 -10.09 -15.85
N LYS A 292 19.72 -9.90 -16.08
CA LYS A 292 18.62 -10.73 -15.53
C LYS A 292 17.92 -11.58 -16.60
#